data_AF-A0A812BGL3-F1
#
_entry.id   AF-A0A812BGL3-F1
#
_cell.length_a   1.000
_cell.length_b   1.000
_cell.length_c   1.000
_cell.angle_alpha   90.00
_cell.angle_beta   90.00
_cell.angle_gamma   90.00
#
_symmetry.space_group_name_H-M   'P 1'
#
loop_
_entity.id
_entity.type
_entity.pdbx_description
1 polymer ?
#
loop_
_entity_poly.entity_id
_entity_poly.type
_entity_poly.pdbx_seq_one_letter_code
_entity_poly.pdbx_strand_id
1 'polypeptide(L)'
;MPQNGLESLCCSDGKVQLPPFQELPVPLKALLDGSSPDSKHFLAKIRQYNCAFQMTSFGGNALRQVGWNPTFKVQSQVYHRIVSLLPETATDSALLQIYFIADYNQQAVACMGIIPENDTGQDNHPRRDIIMSLQQMIHETNSYVRRLKYALENNTSSDFIIEIDADKWPQGEHERRYNAPASNEDSVIVSGDQHNRRDIVIESRGSGPR
;
A
#
# COMPACT_ATOMS: atom_id res chain seq x y z
N MET A 1 -19.63 12.16 22.33
CA MET A 1 -19.95 11.08 23.28
C MET A 1 -21.44 10.79 23.18
N PRO A 2 -21.90 9.68 22.60
CA PRO A 2 -23.28 9.28 22.80
C PRO A 2 -23.40 8.61 24.17
N GLN A 3 -24.14 9.25 25.07
CA GLN A 3 -24.61 8.64 26.31
C GLN A 3 -25.86 7.84 25.97
N ASN A 4 -25.74 6.53 25.77
CA ASN A 4 -26.89 5.61 25.80
C ASN A 4 -26.43 4.29 26.39
N GLY A 5 -27.08 3.89 27.50
CA GLY A 5 -26.77 2.74 28.31
C GLY A 5 -27.00 1.39 27.60
N LEU A 6 -25.98 0.94 26.87
CA LEU A 6 -25.66 -0.48 26.80
C LEU A 6 -24.45 -0.73 27.69
N GLU A 7 -24.57 -1.65 28.64
CA GLU A 7 -23.42 -2.27 29.31
C GLU A 7 -22.44 -2.75 28.21
N SER A 8 -21.23 -2.18 28.19
CA SER A 8 -20.35 -2.34 27.04
C SER A 8 -19.69 -3.71 27.08
N LEU A 9 -20.16 -4.63 26.22
CA LEU A 9 -19.60 -5.97 26.05
C LEU A 9 -18.14 -5.99 25.55
N CYS A 10 -17.55 -4.84 25.18
CA CYS A 10 -16.14 -4.72 24.82
C CYS A 10 -15.34 -3.99 25.90
N CYS A 11 -14.01 -4.09 25.79
CA CYS A 11 -13.13 -3.12 26.41
C CYS A 11 -13.10 -3.17 27.96
N SER A 12 -13.41 -4.35 28.51
CA SER A 12 -13.40 -4.66 29.95
C SER A 12 -14.23 -3.67 30.77
N ASP A 13 -15.50 -3.47 30.40
CA ASP A 13 -16.43 -2.52 31.06
C ASP A 13 -15.89 -1.09 31.12
N GLY A 14 -15.26 -0.64 30.01
CA GLY A 14 -14.71 0.70 29.89
C GLY A 14 -13.35 0.91 30.59
N LYS A 15 -12.74 -0.14 31.14
CA LYS A 15 -11.37 -0.07 31.70
C LYS A 15 -10.28 0.06 30.63
N VAL A 16 -10.57 -0.38 29.41
CA VAL A 16 -9.69 -0.18 28.26
C VAL A 16 -10.14 1.07 27.51
N GLN A 17 -9.33 2.13 27.58
CA GLN A 17 -9.48 3.31 26.74
C GLN A 17 -8.61 3.15 25.51
N LEU A 18 -9.24 2.92 24.36
CA LEU A 18 -8.54 2.94 23.08
C LEU A 18 -8.25 4.40 22.69
N PRO A 19 -7.08 4.70 22.10
CA PRO A 19 -6.85 6.01 21.54
C PRO A 19 -7.91 6.31 20.47
N PRO A 20 -8.32 7.58 20.30
CA PRO A 20 -9.22 7.95 19.24
C PRO A 20 -8.61 7.58 17.89
N PHE A 21 -9.45 7.14 16.95
CA PHE A 21 -9.00 6.88 15.60
C PHE A 21 -8.35 8.13 15.01
N GLN A 22 -7.18 7.95 14.41
CA GLN A 22 -6.56 9.02 13.64
C GLN A 22 -7.50 9.41 12.50
N GLU A 23 -7.62 10.71 12.28
CA GLU A 23 -8.41 11.23 11.18
C GLU A 23 -7.82 10.80 9.84
N LEU A 24 -8.67 10.28 8.95
CA LEU A 24 -8.25 9.89 7.61
C LEU A 24 -7.75 11.12 6.83
N PRO A 25 -6.66 10.99 6.07
CA PRO A 25 -6.17 12.09 5.25
C PRO A 25 -7.18 12.46 4.15
N VAL A 26 -7.17 13.74 3.76
CA VAL A 26 -7.90 14.25 2.59
C VAL A 26 -7.11 13.88 1.32
N PRO A 27 -7.75 13.41 0.24
CA PRO A 27 -9.19 13.37 -0.01
C PRO A 27 -9.91 12.11 0.48
N LEU A 28 -9.20 11.09 0.97
CA LEU A 28 -9.79 9.78 1.30
C LEU A 28 -10.98 9.88 2.27
N LYS A 29 -10.88 10.75 3.27
CA LYS A 29 -12.00 11.01 4.21
C LYS A 29 -13.29 11.41 3.49
N ALA A 30 -13.21 12.38 2.57
CA ALA A 30 -14.37 12.87 1.83
C ALA A 30 -14.86 11.84 0.80
N LEU A 31 -13.94 11.07 0.20
CA LEU A 31 -14.31 10.02 -0.77
C LEU A 31 -15.05 8.84 -0.12
N LEU A 32 -14.87 8.60 1.18
CA LEU A 32 -15.54 7.52 1.93
C LEU A 32 -16.86 7.92 2.59
N ASP A 33 -17.27 9.19 2.53
CA ASP A 33 -18.43 9.69 3.29
C ASP A 33 -19.81 9.40 2.66
N GLY A 34 -19.86 9.04 1.38
CA GLY A 34 -21.06 8.71 0.61
C GLY A 34 -21.93 9.92 0.21
N SER A 35 -21.50 11.14 0.51
CA SER A 35 -22.35 12.33 0.44
C SER A 35 -22.28 13.04 -0.92
N SER A 36 -21.09 13.12 -1.52
CA SER A 36 -20.84 13.84 -2.77
C SER A 36 -20.95 12.94 -4.02
N PRO A 37 -21.11 13.51 -5.23
CA PRO A 37 -21.03 12.75 -6.48
C PRO A 37 -19.71 11.98 -6.61
N ASP A 38 -18.59 12.60 -6.21
CA ASP A 38 -17.26 11.97 -6.26
C ASP A 38 -17.14 10.82 -5.27
N SER A 39 -17.67 10.98 -4.05
CA SER A 39 -17.69 9.89 -3.07
C SER A 39 -18.53 8.71 -3.55
N LYS A 40 -19.72 8.97 -4.11
CA LYS A 40 -20.58 7.91 -4.67
C LYS A 40 -19.90 7.18 -5.82
N HIS A 41 -19.24 7.92 -6.72
CA HIS A 41 -18.44 7.35 -7.80
C HIS A 41 -17.28 6.50 -7.26
N PHE A 42 -16.52 7.04 -6.31
CA PHE A 42 -15.41 6.35 -5.67
C PHE A 42 -15.84 5.04 -5.01
N LEU A 43 -16.92 5.06 -4.21
CA LEU A 43 -17.44 3.87 -3.54
C LEU A 43 -17.96 2.83 -4.54
N ALA A 44 -18.63 3.26 -5.61
CA ALA A 44 -19.08 2.35 -6.68
C ALA A 44 -17.91 1.65 -7.40
N LYS A 45 -16.74 2.32 -7.47
CA LYS A 45 -15.54 1.85 -8.18
C LYS A 45 -14.37 1.54 -7.25
N ILE A 46 -14.61 1.38 -5.96
CA ILE A 46 -13.54 1.29 -4.93
C ILE A 46 -12.52 0.19 -5.21
N ARG A 47 -12.97 -0.92 -5.80
CA ARG A 47 -12.08 -2.03 -6.20
C ARG A 47 -11.09 -1.59 -7.28
N GLN A 48 -11.53 -0.84 -8.28
CA GLN A 48 -10.65 -0.35 -9.33
C GLN A 48 -9.65 0.67 -8.78
N TYR A 49 -10.08 1.59 -7.91
CA TYR A 49 -9.15 2.50 -7.21
C TYR A 49 -8.13 1.74 -6.37
N ASN A 50 -8.56 0.74 -5.59
CA ASN A 50 -7.63 -0.09 -4.80
C ASN A 50 -6.63 -0.85 -5.69
N CYS A 51 -7.07 -1.37 -6.84
CA CYS A 51 -6.19 -1.99 -7.83
C CYS A 51 -5.22 -0.97 -8.45
N ALA A 52 -5.66 0.27 -8.69
CA ALA A 52 -4.83 1.32 -9.25
C ALA A 52 -3.66 1.73 -8.33
N PHE A 53 -3.87 1.67 -7.01
CA PHE A 53 -2.88 2.06 -6.00
C PHE A 53 -2.17 0.89 -5.31
N GLN A 54 -2.39 -0.35 -5.74
CA GLN A 54 -1.79 -1.52 -5.13
C GLN A 54 -0.25 -1.47 -5.23
N MET A 55 0.45 -1.66 -4.11
CA MET A 55 1.93 -1.64 -4.07
C MET A 55 2.53 -3.04 -4.21
N THR A 56 1.77 -4.08 -3.84
CA THR A 56 2.21 -5.47 -3.89
C THR A 56 1.19 -6.30 -4.64
N SER A 57 1.65 -7.34 -5.34
CA SER A 57 0.74 -8.35 -5.89
C SER A 57 0.50 -9.47 -4.89
N PHE A 58 -0.65 -10.12 -5.01
CA PHE A 58 -0.98 -11.28 -4.20
C PHE A 58 -0.24 -12.52 -4.72
N GLY A 59 0.38 -13.26 -3.81
CA GLY A 59 1.05 -14.50 -4.10
C GLY A 59 0.50 -15.65 -3.28
N GLY A 60 0.22 -16.77 -3.94
CA GLY A 60 -0.26 -17.99 -3.29
C GLY A 60 -0.71 -19.02 -4.33
N ASN A 61 -0.92 -20.26 -3.89
CA ASN A 61 -1.42 -21.32 -4.75
C ASN A 61 -2.96 -21.35 -4.71
N ALA A 62 -3.61 -20.64 -5.65
CA ALA A 62 -5.06 -20.58 -5.74
C ALA A 62 -5.64 -21.91 -6.25
N LEU A 63 -6.50 -22.55 -5.44
CA LEU A 63 -7.24 -23.74 -5.81
C LEU A 63 -8.52 -23.36 -6.56
N ARG A 64 -8.57 -23.71 -7.84
CA ARG A 64 -9.80 -23.61 -8.64
C ARG A 64 -10.62 -24.87 -8.46
N GLN A 65 -11.82 -24.74 -7.89
CA GLN A 65 -12.77 -25.85 -7.83
C GLN A 65 -13.67 -25.86 -9.07
N VAL A 66 -14.04 -27.06 -9.51
CA VAL A 66 -14.97 -27.26 -10.63
C VAL A 66 -16.39 -26.95 -10.14
N GLY A 67 -17.17 -26.27 -10.98
CA GLY A 67 -18.52 -25.82 -10.64
C GLY A 67 -18.57 -24.42 -10.04
N TRP A 68 -19.77 -23.91 -9.77
CA TRP A 68 -19.92 -22.61 -9.11
C TRP A 68 -19.56 -22.73 -7.63
N ASN A 69 -18.53 -21.99 -7.21
CA ASN A 69 -18.19 -21.81 -5.81
C ASN A 69 -17.78 -20.34 -5.58
N PRO A 70 -18.47 -19.57 -4.72
CA PRO A 70 -18.10 -18.18 -4.42
C PRO A 70 -16.83 -18.05 -3.56
N THR A 71 -16.23 -19.16 -3.15
CA THR A 71 -15.06 -19.19 -2.25
C THR A 71 -13.76 -19.14 -3.02
N PHE A 72 -12.91 -18.15 -2.71
CA PHE A 72 -11.51 -18.16 -3.10
C PHE A 72 -10.71 -19.03 -2.12
N LYS A 73 -10.10 -20.12 -2.61
CA LYS A 73 -9.31 -21.06 -1.80
C LYS A 73 -7.84 -20.95 -2.17
N VAL A 74 -6.98 -20.87 -1.16
CA VAL A 74 -5.52 -20.89 -1.34
C VAL A 74 -4.95 -22.06 -0.55
N GLN A 75 -4.08 -22.83 -1.19
CA GLN A 75 -3.32 -23.89 -0.55
C GLN A 75 -1.96 -23.35 -0.10
N SER A 76 -1.52 -23.79 1.08
CA SER A 76 -0.25 -23.35 1.70
C SER A 76 -0.28 -21.88 2.11
N GLN A 77 0.84 -21.18 1.95
CA GLN A 77 1.05 -19.82 2.43
C GLN A 77 0.62 -18.77 1.40
N VAL A 78 0.17 -17.64 1.92
CA VAL A 78 -0.04 -16.39 1.18
C VAL A 78 1.16 -15.50 1.43
N TYR A 79 1.65 -14.83 0.39
CA TYR A 79 2.75 -13.89 0.47
C TYR A 79 2.44 -12.66 -0.39
N HIS A 80 2.95 -11.50 0.05
CA HIS A 80 2.96 -10.29 -0.77
C HIS A 80 4.17 -10.33 -1.69
N ARG A 81 3.95 -10.19 -3.00
CA ARG A 81 5.02 -10.10 -3.99
C ARG A 81 5.29 -8.64 -4.32
N ILE A 82 6.46 -8.17 -3.94
CA ILE A 82 7.03 -6.90 -4.41
C ILE A 82 7.76 -7.21 -5.72
N VAL A 83 7.43 -6.48 -6.79
CA VAL A 83 8.16 -6.53 -8.06
C VAL A 83 9.49 -5.78 -7.91
N SER A 84 10.42 -5.94 -8.86
CA SER A 84 11.65 -5.14 -8.90
C SER A 84 11.32 -3.67 -8.68
N LEU A 85 12.06 -2.96 -7.82
CA LEU A 85 11.79 -1.53 -7.59
C LEU A 85 12.14 -0.66 -8.80
N LEU A 86 13.10 -1.12 -9.60
CA LEU A 86 13.49 -0.52 -10.86
C LEU A 86 12.86 -1.30 -12.02
N PRO A 87 12.28 -0.62 -13.01
CA PRO A 87 11.68 -1.28 -14.14
C PRO A 87 12.77 -1.78 -15.09
N GLU A 88 12.52 -2.91 -15.77
CA GLU A 88 13.42 -3.39 -16.82
C GLU A 88 13.39 -2.45 -18.04
N THR A 89 12.23 -1.85 -18.34
CA THR A 89 12.04 -0.81 -19.35
C THR A 89 11.11 0.29 -18.83
N ALA A 90 11.26 1.54 -19.28
CA ALA A 90 10.46 2.67 -18.80
C ALA A 90 8.93 2.50 -19.01
N THR A 91 8.51 1.61 -19.91
CA THR A 91 7.11 1.42 -20.29
C THR A 91 6.34 0.39 -19.45
N ASP A 92 7.03 -0.45 -18.67
CA ASP A 92 6.42 -1.62 -18.01
C ASP A 92 6.19 -1.42 -16.49
N SER A 93 6.12 -0.16 -16.04
CA SER A 93 6.02 0.18 -14.62
C SER A 93 4.72 -0.35 -14.00
N ALA A 94 4.81 -1.17 -12.94
CA ALA A 94 3.65 -1.75 -12.27
C ALA A 94 3.78 -1.79 -10.73
N LEU A 95 2.64 -1.68 -10.05
CA LEU A 95 2.57 -1.74 -8.58
C LEU A 95 3.39 -0.62 -7.91
N LEU A 96 4.25 -0.96 -6.93
CA LEU A 96 5.10 -0.02 -6.20
C LEU A 96 6.02 0.83 -7.11
N GLN A 97 6.44 0.29 -8.25
CA GLN A 97 7.25 0.99 -9.26
C GLN A 97 6.62 2.31 -9.73
N ILE A 98 5.29 2.35 -9.83
CA ILE A 98 4.55 3.51 -10.35
C ILE A 98 4.88 4.76 -9.53
N TYR A 99 5.17 4.65 -8.24
CA TYR A 99 5.45 5.81 -7.39
C TYR A 99 6.83 6.45 -7.62
N PHE A 100 7.76 5.78 -8.32
CA PHE A 100 9.17 6.18 -8.36
C PHE A 100 9.73 6.46 -9.77
N ILE A 101 9.10 5.94 -10.82
CA ILE A 101 9.74 5.90 -12.16
C ILE A 101 9.47 7.15 -13.01
N ALA A 102 8.43 7.90 -12.67
CA ALA A 102 7.83 8.84 -13.60
C ALA A 102 7.34 10.12 -12.90
N ASP A 103 7.10 11.18 -13.69
CA ASP A 103 6.41 12.36 -13.18
C ASP A 103 4.96 12.04 -12.77
N TYR A 104 4.36 12.88 -11.92
CA TYR A 104 3.02 12.65 -11.38
C TYR A 104 1.94 12.36 -12.45
N ASN A 105 2.04 12.94 -13.64
CA ASN A 105 1.06 12.70 -14.71
C ASN A 105 1.25 11.31 -15.33
N GLN A 106 2.50 10.90 -15.57
CA GLN A 106 2.82 9.57 -16.08
C GLN A 106 2.41 8.47 -15.09
N GLN A 107 2.60 8.70 -13.78
CA GLN A 107 2.10 7.80 -12.73
C GLN A 107 0.57 7.65 -12.80
N ALA A 108 -0.16 8.75 -12.95
CA ALA A 108 -1.61 8.71 -13.05
C ALA A 108 -2.08 7.95 -14.31
N VAL A 109 -1.37 8.10 -15.43
CA VAL A 109 -1.63 7.33 -16.66
C VAL A 109 -1.39 5.83 -16.42
N ALA A 110 -0.28 5.46 -15.76
CA ALA A 110 0.01 4.07 -15.43
C ALA A 110 -1.06 3.47 -14.50
N CYS A 111 -1.49 4.19 -13.45
CA CYS A 111 -2.59 3.78 -12.58
C CYS A 111 -3.90 3.54 -13.32
N MET A 112 -4.24 4.39 -14.30
CA MET A 112 -5.43 4.20 -15.13
C MET A 112 -5.32 2.98 -16.04
N GLY A 113 -4.13 2.71 -16.60
CA GLY A 113 -3.87 1.58 -17.50
C GLY A 113 -3.96 0.19 -16.83
N ILE A 114 -4.03 0.12 -15.49
CA ILE A 114 -4.26 -1.14 -14.76
C ILE A 114 -5.69 -1.67 -14.98
N ILE A 115 -6.64 -0.78 -15.31
CA ILE A 115 -8.05 -1.16 -15.49
C ILE A 115 -8.30 -1.57 -16.96
N PRO A 116 -8.79 -2.79 -17.23
CA PRO A 116 -9.01 -3.25 -18.59
C PRO A 116 -10.02 -2.40 -19.38
N GLU A 117 -9.69 -2.04 -20.62
CA GLU A 117 -10.48 -1.15 -21.50
C GLU A 117 -11.87 -1.70 -21.90
N ASN A 118 -12.12 -2.99 -21.67
CA ASN A 118 -13.35 -3.67 -22.05
C ASN A 118 -14.59 -3.25 -21.22
N ASP A 119 -14.46 -2.28 -20.32
CA ASP A 119 -15.56 -1.69 -19.55
C ASP A 119 -16.08 -0.38 -20.19
N THR A 120 -16.72 -0.46 -21.36
CA THR A 120 -16.99 0.65 -22.32
C THR A 120 -17.90 1.81 -21.85
N GLY A 121 -18.27 1.89 -20.57
CA GLY A 121 -18.98 3.04 -20.01
C GLY A 121 -18.04 4.17 -19.57
N GLN A 122 -18.34 5.42 -19.90
CA GLN A 122 -17.57 6.59 -19.46
C GLN A 122 -17.48 6.69 -17.92
N ASP A 123 -18.55 6.33 -17.22
CA ASP A 123 -18.61 6.25 -15.74
C ASP A 123 -18.14 4.90 -15.18
N ASN A 124 -17.68 3.98 -16.05
CA ASN A 124 -17.24 2.67 -15.62
C ASN A 124 -15.77 2.60 -15.20
N HIS A 125 -15.00 3.63 -15.53
CA HIS A 125 -13.58 3.75 -15.25
C HIS A 125 -13.31 4.70 -14.06
N PRO A 126 -12.19 4.53 -13.35
CA PRO A 126 -11.77 5.48 -12.34
C PRO A 126 -11.55 6.88 -12.94
N ARG A 127 -12.04 7.92 -12.27
CA ARG A 127 -11.78 9.30 -12.69
C ARG A 127 -10.35 9.70 -12.39
N ARG A 128 -9.73 10.36 -13.38
CA ARG A 128 -8.32 10.80 -13.35
C ARG A 128 -8.02 11.80 -12.24
N ASP A 129 -8.92 12.74 -12.00
CA ASP A 129 -8.82 13.76 -10.93
C ASP A 129 -8.78 13.14 -9.53
N ILE A 130 -9.62 12.13 -9.28
CA ILE A 130 -9.61 11.35 -8.03
C ILE A 130 -8.29 10.57 -7.91
N ILE A 131 -7.81 9.95 -9.00
CA ILE A 131 -6.50 9.26 -9.00
C ILE A 131 -5.39 10.25 -8.62
N MET A 132 -5.30 11.40 -9.28
CA MET A 132 -4.26 12.39 -9.00
C MET A 132 -4.31 12.87 -7.55
N SER A 133 -5.51 13.13 -7.02
CA SER A 133 -5.68 13.60 -5.65
C SER A 133 -5.27 12.54 -4.61
N LEU A 134 -5.62 11.27 -4.85
CA LEU A 134 -5.20 10.15 -4.00
C LEU A 134 -3.69 9.90 -4.10
N GLN A 135 -3.11 10.02 -5.29
CA GLN A 135 -1.68 9.86 -5.50
C GLN A 135 -0.88 10.94 -4.75
N GLN A 136 -1.31 12.20 -4.83
CA GLN A 136 -0.73 13.29 -4.07
C GLN A 136 -0.80 13.00 -2.56
N MET A 137 -1.98 12.60 -2.07
CA MET A 137 -2.16 12.23 -0.66
C MET A 137 -1.19 11.11 -0.24
N ILE A 138 -1.01 10.07 -1.07
CA ILE A 138 -0.07 8.98 -0.77
C ILE A 138 1.37 9.49 -0.70
N HIS A 139 1.81 10.36 -1.62
CA HIS A 139 3.15 10.95 -1.58
C HIS A 139 3.38 11.83 -0.34
N GLU A 140 2.34 12.52 0.14
CA GLU A 140 2.43 13.39 1.32
C GLU A 140 2.40 12.59 2.64
N THR A 141 1.59 11.53 2.70
CA THR A 141 1.27 10.82 3.96
C THR A 141 2.04 9.53 4.14
N ASN A 142 2.39 8.82 3.07
CA ASN A 142 3.05 7.52 3.14
C ASN A 142 4.59 7.70 3.28
N SER A 143 5.10 7.41 4.47
CA SER A 143 6.54 7.49 4.78
C SER A 143 7.38 6.53 3.93
N TYR A 144 6.89 5.33 3.63
CA TYR A 144 7.61 4.35 2.81
C TYR A 144 7.80 4.85 1.39
N VAL A 145 6.76 5.39 0.76
CA VAL A 145 6.87 5.97 -0.59
C VAL A 145 7.94 7.06 -0.61
N ARG A 146 7.93 7.97 0.37
CA ARG A 146 8.95 9.03 0.44
C ARG A 146 10.36 8.50 0.66
N ARG A 147 10.55 7.56 1.59
CA ARG A 147 11.88 7.00 1.92
C ARG A 147 12.43 6.15 0.78
N LEU A 148 11.60 5.29 0.18
CA LEU A 148 11.99 4.48 -0.98
C LEU A 148 12.33 5.36 -2.18
N LYS A 149 11.50 6.37 -2.47
CA LYS A 149 11.79 7.34 -3.54
C LYS A 149 13.13 8.04 -3.30
N TYR A 150 13.35 8.56 -2.09
CA TYR A 150 14.60 9.21 -1.73
C TYR A 150 15.79 8.26 -1.87
N ALA A 151 15.69 7.02 -1.38
CA ALA A 151 16.76 6.03 -1.52
C ALA A 151 17.08 5.75 -2.98
N LEU A 152 16.06 5.52 -3.83
CA LEU A 152 16.25 5.25 -5.25
C LEU A 152 16.85 6.44 -6.02
N GLU A 153 16.46 7.67 -5.69
CA GLU A 153 16.96 8.88 -6.36
C GLU A 153 18.38 9.28 -5.94
N ASN A 154 18.77 8.99 -4.68
CA ASN A 154 20.06 9.42 -4.13
C ASN A 154 21.13 8.31 -4.10
N ASN A 155 20.76 7.07 -4.43
CA ASN A 155 21.72 5.98 -4.53
C ASN A 155 22.48 6.05 -5.85
N THR A 156 23.78 6.37 -5.76
CA THR A 156 24.71 6.38 -6.90
C THR A 156 25.40 5.03 -7.13
N SER A 157 25.21 4.06 -6.22
CA SER A 157 25.77 2.72 -6.32
C SER A 157 24.85 1.79 -7.13
N SER A 158 25.43 1.00 -8.01
CA SER A 158 24.73 -0.09 -8.70
C SER A 158 24.31 -1.22 -7.74
N ASP A 159 25.02 -1.35 -6.62
CA ASP A 159 24.73 -2.33 -5.58
C ASP A 159 24.25 -1.61 -4.33
N PHE A 160 22.95 -1.73 -4.06
CA PHE A 160 22.33 -1.21 -2.86
C PHE A 160 21.33 -2.23 -2.31
N ILE A 161 21.19 -2.23 -1.00
CA ILE A 161 20.19 -3.01 -0.26
C ILE A 161 19.26 -1.98 0.37
N ILE A 162 17.95 -2.20 0.28
CA ILE A 162 16.94 -1.45 1.04
C ILE A 162 16.38 -2.44 2.06
N GLU A 163 16.67 -2.19 3.32
CA GLU A 163 16.12 -2.95 4.43
C GLU A 163 14.97 -2.17 5.07
N ILE A 164 13.81 -2.80 5.20
CA ILE A 164 12.71 -2.32 6.03
C ILE A 164 12.72 -3.15 7.31
N ASP A 165 13.27 -2.56 8.37
CA ASP A 165 13.33 -3.17 9.70
C ASP A 165 11.91 -3.22 10.31
N ALA A 166 11.35 -4.42 10.38
CA ALA A 166 9.97 -4.62 10.82
C ALA A 166 9.81 -4.61 12.34
N ASP A 167 10.92 -4.71 13.08
CA ASP A 167 10.95 -4.79 14.53
C ASP A 167 11.59 -3.52 15.16
N LYS A 168 11.79 -2.43 14.40
CA LYS A 168 12.37 -1.18 14.91
C LYS A 168 11.37 -0.36 15.71
N TRP A 169 11.72 -0.10 16.96
CA TRP A 169 10.88 0.61 17.93
C TRP A 169 11.05 2.14 17.84
N PRO A 170 9.99 2.94 18.04
CA PRO A 170 10.12 4.37 18.28
C PRO A 170 10.93 4.60 19.56
N GLN A 171 11.76 5.64 19.56
CA GLN A 171 12.58 5.98 20.71
C GLN A 171 11.66 6.34 21.91
N GLY A 172 11.56 5.44 22.90
CA GLY A 172 10.75 5.61 24.11
C GLY A 172 9.54 4.68 24.26
N GLU A 173 9.31 3.73 23.34
CA GLU A 173 8.24 2.72 23.47
C GLU A 173 8.75 1.34 23.95
N HIS A 174 7.86 0.53 24.52
CA HIS A 174 8.21 -0.73 25.18
C HIS A 174 7.95 -1.96 24.30
N GLU A 175 8.89 -2.92 24.33
CA GLU A 175 8.95 -4.19 23.58
C GLU A 175 7.68 -5.10 23.58
N ARG A 176 6.67 -4.82 24.42
CA ARG A 176 5.58 -5.75 24.75
C ARG A 176 4.18 -5.23 24.44
N ARG A 177 4.06 -4.12 23.71
CA ARG A 177 2.77 -3.66 23.18
C ARG A 177 2.61 -4.14 21.74
N TYR A 178 1.39 -4.56 21.40
CA TYR A 178 0.98 -4.74 20.01
C TYR A 178 0.97 -3.34 19.38
N ASN A 179 2.11 -2.95 18.80
CA ASN A 179 2.20 -1.73 18.01
C ASN A 179 1.62 -2.05 16.63
N ALA A 180 0.63 -1.27 16.18
CA ALA A 180 0.32 -1.21 14.76
C ALA A 180 1.57 -0.65 14.07
N PRO A 181 1.99 -1.15 12.88
CA PRO A 181 3.15 -0.60 12.19
C PRO A 181 2.91 0.89 11.97
N ALA A 182 3.54 1.71 12.78
CA ALA A 182 3.38 3.15 12.77
C ALA A 182 4.59 3.71 12.04
N SER A 183 4.36 4.64 11.11
CA SER A 183 5.35 5.24 10.21
C SER A 183 6.61 5.87 10.85
N ASN A 184 6.73 5.81 12.18
CA ASN A 184 7.93 6.13 12.95
C ASN A 184 8.92 4.94 13.03
N GLU A 185 8.59 3.79 12.43
CA GLU A 185 9.25 2.49 12.68
C GLU A 185 10.12 1.95 11.52
N ASP A 186 10.43 2.68 10.44
CA ASP A 186 11.09 2.03 9.28
C ASP A 186 12.38 2.72 8.80
N SER A 187 13.54 2.45 9.40
CA SER A 187 14.78 2.91 8.74
C SER A 187 15.03 2.11 7.48
N VAL A 188 14.99 2.77 6.33
CA VAL A 188 15.61 2.26 5.10
C VAL A 188 17.11 2.35 5.29
N ILE A 189 17.76 1.22 5.56
CA ILE A 189 19.22 1.13 5.61
C ILE A 189 19.70 0.82 4.20
N VAL A 190 20.63 1.64 3.72
CA VAL A 190 21.36 1.44 2.47
C VAL A 190 22.78 1.02 2.85
N SER A 191 23.08 -0.26 2.66
CA SER A 191 24.28 -1.00 3.12
C SER A 191 24.26 -1.45 4.58
N GLY A 192 23.90 -2.72 4.82
CA GLY A 192 24.05 -3.40 6.11
C GLY A 192 24.21 -4.91 5.94
N ASP A 193 25.25 -5.49 6.56
CA ASP A 193 25.67 -6.90 6.43
C ASP A 193 24.87 -7.89 7.34
N GLN A 194 23.86 -7.42 8.10
CA GLN A 194 23.08 -8.25 9.02
C GLN A 194 21.62 -7.82 9.06
N HIS A 195 20.72 -8.74 8.70
CA HIS A 195 19.27 -8.54 8.67
C HIS A 195 18.59 -9.43 9.72
N ASN A 196 17.52 -8.96 10.35
CA ASN A 196 16.70 -9.77 11.25
C ASN A 196 15.76 -10.69 10.46
N ARG A 197 15.22 -11.70 11.16
CA ARG A 197 14.34 -12.72 10.56
C ARG A 197 13.05 -12.15 9.95
N ARG A 198 12.62 -10.96 10.37
CA ARG A 198 11.36 -10.32 9.92
C ARG A 198 11.58 -9.16 8.96
N ASP A 199 12.82 -8.79 8.68
CA ASP A 199 13.12 -7.63 7.87
C ASP A 199 12.78 -7.90 6.41
N ILE A 200 12.24 -6.88 5.74
CA ILE A 200 12.02 -6.94 4.30
C ILE A 200 13.27 -6.39 3.63
N VAL A 201 14.08 -7.30 3.09
CA VAL A 201 15.32 -6.99 2.39
C VAL A 201 15.07 -6.95 0.90
N ILE A 202 15.39 -5.82 0.27
CA ILE A 202 15.33 -5.63 -1.19
C ILE A 202 16.75 -5.40 -1.69
N GLU A 203 17.26 -6.34 -2.46
CA GLU A 203 18.63 -6.30 -2.99
C GLU A 203 18.64 -5.92 -4.47
N SER A 204 19.57 -5.05 -4.86
CA SER A 204 19.94 -4.90 -6.27
C SER A 204 20.51 -6.21 -6.78
N ARG A 205 19.90 -6.77 -7.83
CA ARG A 205 20.50 -7.90 -8.56
C ARG A 205 21.19 -7.30 -9.78
N GLY A 206 22.53 -7.28 -9.75
CA GLY A 206 23.34 -6.96 -10.90
C GLY A 206 22.84 -7.77 -12.11
N SER A 207 22.72 -7.11 -13.26
CA SER A 207 22.27 -7.71 -14.51
C SER A 207 23.28 -8.74 -15.03
N GLY A 208 23.31 -9.93 -14.43
CA GLY A 208 23.93 -11.12 -15.01
C GLY A 208 22.96 -11.82 -15.95
N PRO A 209 23.45 -12.47 -17.04
CA PRO A 209 22.57 -13.19 -17.95
C PRO A 209 21.88 -14.34 -17.21
N ARG A 210 20.57 -14.47 -17.45
CA ARG A 210 19.72 -15.55 -16.93
C ARG A 210 20.13 -16.91 -17.47
#